data_AF-A0A2V2LMB5-F1
#
_entry.id   AF-A0A2V2LMB5-F1
#
_cell.length_a   1.000
_cell.length_b   1.000
_cell.length_c   1.000
_cell.angle_alpha   90.00
_cell.angle_beta   90.00
_cell.angle_gamma   90.00
#
_symmetry.space_group_name_H-M   'P 1'
#
loop_
_entity.id
_entity.type
_entity.pdbx_description
1 polymer ?
#
loop_
_entity_poly.entity_id
_entity_poly.type
_entity_poly.pdbx_seq_one_letter_code
_entity_poly.pdbx_strand_id
1 'polypeptide(L)'
;MTRFMTDLILYYACAMAAEQAPVPGDEAMRCSLAYERVKTHFYAAPPAPEGTPERARQSNAAFSALRDWEAANPGKVDDLTDIARSWTVGAPA
;
A
#
# COMPACT_ATOMS: atom_id res chain seq x y z
N MET A 1 9.38 13.66 -3.97
CA MET A 1 8.48 12.56 -3.56
C MET A 1 9.19 11.70 -2.52
N THR A 2 8.57 11.36 -1.40
CA THR A 2 9.18 10.52 -0.35
C THR A 2 9.03 9.04 -0.68
N ARG A 3 9.87 8.17 -0.07
CA ARG A 3 9.75 6.72 -0.23
C ARG A 3 8.35 6.20 0.14
N PHE A 4 7.79 6.73 1.22
CA PHE A 4 6.42 6.42 1.65
C PHE A 4 5.39 6.73 0.54
N MET A 5 5.45 7.92 -0.06
CA MET A 5 4.55 8.30 -1.15
C MET A 5 4.70 7.38 -2.36
N THR A 6 5.93 7.02 -2.73
CA THR A 6 6.18 6.08 -3.84
C THR A 6 5.58 4.70 -3.57
N ASP A 7 5.80 4.16 -2.37
CA ASP A 7 5.24 2.86 -1.97
C ASP A 7 3.70 2.92 -1.89
N LEU A 8 3.13 4.06 -1.50
CA LEU A 8 1.68 4.26 -1.44
C LEU A 8 1.03 4.35 -2.83
N ILE A 9 1.67 5.02 -3.79
CA ILE A 9 1.22 5.04 -5.19
C ILE A 9 1.23 3.63 -5.78
N LEU A 10 2.28 2.85 -5.54
CA LEU A 10 2.35 1.45 -5.97
C LEU A 10 1.22 0.62 -5.35
N TYR A 11 0.94 0.81 -4.06
CA TYR A 11 -0.17 0.14 -3.39
C TYR A 11 -1.52 0.48 -4.02
N TYR A 12 -1.80 1.77 -4.29
CA TYR A 12 -3.04 2.17 -4.95
C TYR A 12 -3.17 1.61 -6.36
N ALA A 13 -2.10 1.61 -7.15
CA ALA A 13 -2.12 1.04 -8.49
C ALA A 13 -2.45 -0.46 -8.45
N CYS A 14 -1.85 -1.18 -7.51
CA CYS A 14 -2.14 -2.59 -7.25
C CYS A 14 -3.59 -2.85 -6.82
N ALA A 15 -4.15 -2.00 -5.94
CA ALA A 15 -5.54 -2.12 -5.53
C ALA A 15 -6.50 -1.94 -6.71
N MET A 16 -6.27 -0.92 -7.55
CA MET A 16 -7.06 -0.68 -8.77
C MET A 16 -6.95 -1.82 -9.79
N ALA A 17 -5.76 -2.43 -9.94
CA ALA A 17 -5.58 -3.57 -10.83
C ALA A 17 -6.36 -4.80 -10.32
N ALA A 18 -6.32 -5.07 -9.01
CA ALA A 18 -7.03 -6.18 -8.39
C ALA A 18 -8.57 -6.03 -8.43
N GLU A 19 -9.09 -4.80 -8.46
CA GLU A 19 -10.52 -4.53 -8.67
C GLU A 19 -10.98 -4.86 -10.10
N GLN A 20 -10.09 -4.81 -11.09
CA GLN A 20 -10.41 -5.03 -12.50
C GLN A 20 -10.32 -6.51 -12.90
N ALA A 21 -9.31 -7.22 -12.41
CA ALA A 21 -9.09 -8.62 -12.72
C ALA A 21 -8.28 -9.33 -11.63
N PRO A 22 -8.34 -10.68 -11.56
CA PRO A 22 -7.40 -11.44 -10.76
C PRO A 22 -5.96 -11.11 -11.15
N VAL A 23 -5.16 -10.71 -10.16
CA VAL A 23 -3.76 -10.35 -10.35
C VAL A 23 -2.90 -11.63 -10.38
N PRO A 24 -2.00 -11.81 -11.35
CA PRO A 24 -1.04 -12.92 -11.38
C PRO A 24 -0.25 -13.03 -10.07
N GLY A 25 0.12 -14.25 -9.66
CA GLY A 25 0.70 -14.50 -8.33
C GLY A 25 1.99 -13.72 -8.04
N ASP A 26 2.84 -13.50 -9.04
CA ASP A 26 4.06 -12.71 -8.93
C ASP A 26 3.80 -11.21 -8.78
N GLU A 27 2.76 -10.71 -9.44
CA GLU A 27 2.32 -9.32 -9.32
C GLU A 27 1.58 -9.11 -7.98
N ALA A 28 0.75 -10.05 -7.54
CA ALA A 28 0.13 -10.04 -6.22
C ALA A 28 1.17 -10.01 -5.09
N MET A 29 2.28 -10.76 -5.24
CA MET A 29 3.39 -10.71 -4.28
C MET A 29 4.08 -9.35 -4.28
N ARG A 30 4.33 -8.75 -5.45
CA ARG A 30 4.89 -7.38 -5.55
C ARG A 30 3.98 -6.34 -4.91
N CYS A 31 2.67 -6.47 -5.11
CA CYS A 31 1.65 -5.63 -4.50
C CYS A 31 1.59 -5.77 -2.98
N SER A 32 1.64 -7.00 -2.47
CA SER A 32 1.70 -7.28 -1.04
C SER A 32 2.95 -6.64 -0.40
N LEU A 33 4.10 -6.75 -1.05
CA LEU A 33 5.34 -6.12 -0.56
C LEU A 33 5.27 -4.59 -0.56
N ALA A 34 4.61 -3.96 -1.54
CA ALA A 34 4.39 -2.51 -1.53
C ALA A 34 3.54 -2.10 -0.32
N TYR A 35 2.46 -2.83 -0.07
CA TYR A 35 1.60 -2.59 1.08
C TYR A 35 2.31 -2.79 2.42
N GLU A 36 3.14 -3.83 2.56
CA GLU A 36 3.99 -4.02 3.74
C GLU A 36 4.95 -2.84 3.95
N ARG A 37 5.56 -2.32 2.88
CA ARG A 37 6.44 -1.15 2.97
C ARG A 37 5.69 0.11 3.42
N VAL A 38 4.47 0.34 2.92
CA VAL A 38 3.61 1.44 3.40
C VAL A 38 3.38 1.32 4.90
N LYS A 39 3.04 0.13 5.40
CA LYS A 39 2.79 -0.10 6.83
C LYS A 39 4.01 0.15 7.71
N THR A 40 5.23 -0.06 7.22
CA THR A 40 6.43 0.23 8.02
C THR A 40 6.56 1.71 8.41
N HIS A 41 5.96 2.63 7.65
CA HIS A 41 5.90 4.04 8.01
C HIS A 41 5.15 4.30 9.32
N PHE A 42 4.19 3.42 9.67
CA PHE A 42 3.31 3.58 10.81
C PHE A 42 3.67 2.65 11.99
N TYR A 43 4.75 1.87 11.89
CA TYR A 43 5.21 1.06 13.00
C TYR A 43 5.88 1.92 14.07
N ALA A 44 5.35 1.85 15.29
CA ALA A 44 5.91 2.54 16.46
C ALA A 44 7.20 1.87 17.00
N ALA A 45 7.46 0.62 16.60
CA ALA A 45 8.61 -0.18 17.02
C ALA A 45 9.05 -1.08 15.86
N PRO A 46 10.27 -1.68 15.91
CA PRO A 46 10.68 -2.65 14.91
C PRO A 46 9.65 -3.78 14.73
N PRO A 47 9.45 -4.24 13.49
CA PRO A 47 8.47 -5.26 13.20
C PRO A 47 8.81 -6.59 13.88
N ALA A 48 7.82 -7.20 14.53
CA ALA A 48 7.93 -8.55 15.06
C ALA A 48 8.10 -9.58 13.91
N PRO A 49 8.63 -10.78 14.21
CA PRO A 49 8.82 -11.81 13.19
C PRO A 49 7.52 -12.19 12.47
N GLU A 50 7.63 -12.51 11.19
CA GLU A 50 6.49 -12.98 10.40
C GLU A 50 5.83 -14.24 10.99
N GLY A 51 4.53 -14.39 10.78
CA GLY A 51 3.75 -15.49 11.33
C GLY A 51 3.43 -15.40 12.82
N THR A 52 3.93 -14.38 13.54
CA THR A 52 3.64 -14.21 14.97
C THR A 52 2.33 -13.44 15.22
N PRO A 53 1.63 -13.69 16.34
CA PRO A 53 0.47 -12.88 16.73
C PRO A 53 0.80 -11.40 16.92
N GLU A 54 2.02 -11.10 17.38
CA GLU A 54 2.47 -9.72 17.57
C GLU A 54 2.64 -9.00 16.22
N ARG A 55 3.17 -9.69 15.20
CA ARG A 55 3.22 -9.16 13.84
C ARG A 55 1.84 -8.80 13.31
N ALA A 56 0.83 -9.65 13.56
CA ALA A 56 -0.55 -9.37 13.16
C ALA A 56 -1.10 -8.12 13.88
N ARG A 57 -0.84 -7.95 15.18
CA ARG A 57 -1.25 -6.76 15.95
C ARG A 57 -0.61 -5.49 15.42
N GLN A 58 0.70 -5.50 15.16
CA GLN A 58 1.41 -4.37 14.58
C GLN A 58 0.87 -4.01 13.19
N SER A 59 0.64 -5.02 12.34
CA SER A 59 0.08 -4.82 11.00
C SER A 59 -1.31 -4.16 11.06
N ASN A 60 -2.18 -4.61 11.98
CA ASN A 60 -3.51 -4.04 12.14
C ASN A 60 -3.45 -2.60 12.67
N ALA A 61 -2.56 -2.31 13.62
CA ALA A 61 -2.35 -0.95 14.12
C ALA A 61 -1.84 0.00 13.01
N ALA A 62 -0.87 -0.45 12.20
CA ALA A 62 -0.37 0.32 11.07
C ALA A 62 -1.43 0.55 9.99
N PHE A 63 -2.29 -0.44 9.74
CA PHE A 63 -3.43 -0.26 8.83
C PHE A 63 -4.39 0.81 9.34
N SER A 64 -4.76 0.78 10.64
CA SER A 64 -5.60 1.82 11.23
C SER A 64 -4.97 3.21 11.08
N ALA A 65 -3.67 3.33 11.39
CA ALA A 65 -2.95 4.59 11.27
C ALA A 65 -2.84 5.09 9.82
N LEU A 66 -2.68 4.18 8.85
CA LEU A 66 -2.76 4.53 7.42
C LEU A 66 -4.15 5.08 7.08
N ARG A 67 -5.23 4.43 7.52
CA ARG A 67 -6.60 4.89 7.27
C ARG A 67 -6.86 6.27 7.88
N ASP A 68 -6.37 6.52 9.09
CA ASP A 68 -6.47 7.82 9.74
C ASP A 68 -5.68 8.90 8.98
N TRP A 69 -4.47 8.56 8.50
CA TRP A 69 -3.66 9.45 7.67
C TRP A 69 -4.37 9.79 6.36
N GLU A 70 -4.97 8.81 5.68
CA GLU A 70 -5.70 9.02 4.42
C GLU A 70 -6.91 9.93 4.65
N ALA A 71 -7.69 9.68 5.71
CA ALA A 71 -8.83 10.51 6.08
C ALA A 71 -8.43 11.96 6.41
N ALA A 72 -7.26 12.17 7.01
CA ALA A 72 -6.72 13.50 7.31
C ALA A 72 -6.09 14.21 6.11
N ASN A 73 -5.81 13.50 5.00
CA ASN A 73 -5.12 14.04 3.83
C ASN A 73 -5.88 13.77 2.51
N PRO A 74 -7.18 14.10 2.40
CA PRO A 74 -8.01 13.72 1.25
C PRO A 74 -7.44 14.22 -0.09
N GLY A 75 -7.04 15.49 -0.18
CA GLY A 75 -6.46 16.02 -1.42
C GLY A 75 -5.15 15.34 -1.84
N LYS A 76 -4.34 14.87 -0.88
CA LYS A 76 -3.14 14.09 -1.24
C LYS A 76 -3.50 12.69 -1.70
N VAL A 77 -4.50 12.08 -1.08
CA VAL A 77 -5.00 10.77 -1.52
C VAL A 77 -5.50 10.88 -2.95
N ASP A 78 -6.27 11.92 -3.28
CA ASP A 78 -6.72 12.18 -4.66
C ASP A 78 -5.54 12.33 -5.63
N ASP A 79 -4.56 13.19 -5.31
CA ASP A 79 -3.37 13.39 -6.14
C ASP A 79 -2.59 12.07 -6.38
N LEU A 80 -2.37 11.28 -5.32
CA LEU A 80 -1.62 10.02 -5.41
C LEU A 80 -2.41 8.94 -6.14
N THR A 81 -3.74 8.94 -6.01
CA THR A 81 -4.66 8.05 -6.72
C THR A 81 -4.66 8.36 -8.22
N ASP A 82 -4.64 9.64 -8.61
CA ASP A 82 -4.54 10.06 -9.99
C ASP A 82 -3.21 9.63 -10.63
N ILE A 83 -2.10 9.75 -9.89
CA ILE A 83 -0.80 9.23 -10.33
C ILE A 83 -0.87 7.71 -10.47
N ALA A 84 -1.42 6.99 -9.49
CA ALA A 84 -1.54 5.54 -9.53
C ALA A 84 -2.35 5.05 -10.74
N ARG A 85 -3.44 5.75 -11.08
CA ARG A 85 -4.25 5.45 -12.28
C ARG A 85 -3.46 5.62 -13.57
N SER A 86 -2.56 6.60 -13.64
CA SER A 86 -1.70 6.78 -14.81
C SER A 86 -0.73 5.60 -15.01
N TRP A 87 -0.39 4.87 -13.94
CA TRP A 87 0.49 3.70 -14.02
C TRP A 87 -0.24 2.44 -14.47
N THR A 88 -1.54 2.32 -14.15
CA THR A 88 -2.36 1.18 -14.60
C THR A 88 -2.74 1.25 -16.08
N VAL A 89 -2.83 2.45 -16.67
CA VAL A 89 -3.19 2.65 -18.09
C VAL A 89 -2.00 2.47 -19.05
N GLY A 90 -0.77 2.38 -18.51
CA GLY A 90 0.48 2.37 -19.29
C GLY A 90 1.18 1.02 -19.45
N ALA A 91 0.65 -0.08 -18.90
CA ALA A 91 1.26 -1.41 -19.08
C ALA A 91 0.86 -1.98 -20.46
N PRO A 92 1.80 -2.18 -21.42
CA PRO A 92 1.49 -2.91 -22.63
C PRO A 92 1.11 -4.35 -22.26
N ALA A 93 0.05 -4.84 -22.92
CA ALA A 93 -0.40 -6.23 -22.86
C ALA A 93 0.67 -7.23 -23.32
#